data_AF-A9NJI3-F1
#
_entry.id   AF-A9NJI3-F1
#
_cell.length_a   1.000
_cell.length_b   1.000
_cell.length_c   1.000
_cell.angle_alpha   90.00
_cell.angle_beta   90.00
_cell.angle_gamma   90.00
#
_symmetry.space_group_name_H-M   'P 1'
#
loop_
_entity.id
_entity.type
_entity.pdbx_description
1 polymer ?
#
loop_
_entity_poly.entity_id
_entity_poly.type
_entity_poly.pdbx_seq_one_letter_code
_entity_poly.pdbx_strand_id
1 'polypeptide(L)'
;KKVMHNLRLYQVPLQRYMAMMDLQERNERLFYKLLIDNVEELLPVVYTPTVGEACQKYGSIFKRPQGLFISLKEKGRILEVLKNWPEKSIQVIVVTDGERILG
;
A
#
# COMPACT_ATOMS: atom_id res chain seq x y z
N LYS A 1 8.75 15.20 -11.91
CA LYS A 1 8.24 16.59 -12.07
C LYS A 1 6.71 16.63 -12.29
N LYS A 2 6.13 16.08 -13.36
CA LYS A 2 4.66 16.09 -13.60
C LYS A 2 3.84 15.40 -12.48
N VAL A 3 4.26 14.21 -12.03
CA VAL A 3 3.55 13.47 -10.97
C VAL A 3 3.51 14.24 -9.66
N MET A 4 4.66 14.75 -9.19
CA MET A 4 4.72 15.58 -7.98
C MET A 4 3.84 16.83 -8.07
N HIS A 5 3.82 17.50 -9.24
CA HIS A 5 2.94 18.64 -9.44
C HIS A 5 1.47 18.25 -9.24
N ASN A 6 1.02 17.15 -9.85
CA ASN A 6 -0.36 16.67 -9.68
C ASN A 6 -0.66 16.25 -8.24
N LEU A 7 0.28 15.60 -7.54
CA LEU A 7 0.10 15.21 -6.14
C LEU A 7 -0.14 16.42 -5.23
N ARG A 8 0.58 17.52 -5.46
CA ARG A 8 0.45 18.76 -4.68
C ARG A 8 -0.88 19.48 -4.91
N LEU A 9 -1.58 19.22 -6.02
CA LEU A 9 -2.91 19.79 -6.27
C LEU A 9 -4.00 19.17 -5.39
N TYR A 10 -3.83 17.92 -4.94
CA TYR A 10 -4.76 17.31 -4.00
C TYR A 10 -4.69 18.01 -2.64
N GLN A 11 -5.86 18.41 -2.13
CA GLN A 11 -6.01 19.10 -0.86
C GLN A 11 -6.12 18.13 0.32
N VAL A 12 -6.66 16.93 0.09
CA VAL A 12 -6.85 15.92 1.13
C VAL A 12 -5.69 14.93 1.11
N PRO A 13 -5.01 14.66 2.25
CA PRO A 13 -3.90 13.70 2.32
C PRO A 13 -4.27 12.31 1.78
N LEU A 14 -5.48 11.83 2.08
CA LEU A 14 -5.98 10.55 1.58
C LEU A 14 -6.03 10.47 0.04
N GLN A 15 -6.32 11.57 -0.65
CA GLN A 15 -6.31 11.59 -2.12
C GLN A 15 -4.87 11.43 -2.66
N ARG A 16 -3.89 12.02 -1.98
CA ARG A 16 -2.46 11.83 -2.31
C ARG A 16 -2.03 10.38 -2.07
N TYR A 17 -2.46 9.77 -0.97
CA TYR A 17 -2.24 8.35 -0.68
C TYR A 17 -2.80 7.48 -1.82
N MET A 18 -4.06 7.66 -2.19
CA MET A 18 -4.69 6.90 -3.27
C MET A 18 -3.94 7.06 -4.59
N ALA A 19 -3.50 8.28 -4.93
CA ALA A 19 -2.71 8.53 -6.13
C ALA A 19 -1.32 7.87 -6.10
N MET A 20 -0.68 7.80 -4.93
CA MET A 20 0.60 7.11 -4.74
C MET A 20 0.45 5.59 -4.87
N MET A 21 -0.61 4.99 -4.30
CA MET A 21 -0.91 3.56 -4.46
C MET A 21 -1.25 3.23 -5.93
N ASP A 22 -2.05 4.07 -6.60
CA ASP A 22 -2.33 3.93 -8.04
C ASP A 22 -1.06 4.06 -8.90
N LEU A 23 -0.03 4.78 -8.44
CA LEU A 23 1.27 4.87 -9.13
C LEU A 23 2.09 3.60 -8.92
N GLN A 24 2.16 3.09 -7.69
CA GLN A 24 2.88 1.86 -7.35
C GLN A 24 2.41 0.70 -8.23
N GLU A 25 1.09 0.54 -8.37
CA GLU A 25 0.48 -0.52 -9.20
C GLU A 25 0.77 -0.39 -10.70
N ARG A 26 1.01 0.82 -11.21
CA ARG A 26 1.24 1.06 -12.65
C ARG A 26 2.72 1.10 -13.02
N ASN A 27 3.56 1.63 -12.13
CA ASN A 27 4.98 1.81 -12.36
C ASN A 27 5.72 1.88 -11.02
N GLU A 28 6.02 0.71 -10.49
CA GLU A 28 6.74 0.50 -9.24
C GLU A 28 8.08 1.26 -9.18
N ARG A 29 8.87 1.23 -10.26
CA ARG A 29 10.17 1.94 -10.33
C ARG A 29 10.00 3.45 -10.17
N LEU A 30 8.99 4.02 -10.82
CA LEU A 30 8.71 5.45 -10.71
C LEU A 30 8.16 5.80 -9.32
N PHE A 31 7.33 4.95 -8.72
CA PHE A 31 6.88 5.11 -7.34
C PHE A 31 8.06 5.20 -6.37
N TYR A 32 8.97 4.23 -6.39
CA TYR A 32 10.14 4.24 -5.49
C TYR A 32 11.10 5.37 -5.79
N LYS A 33 11.37 5.69 -7.06
CA LYS A 33 12.23 6.84 -7.40
C LYS A 33 11.68 8.15 -6.87
N LEU A 34 10.38 8.37 -7.04
CA LEU A 34 9.68 9.57 -6.58
C LEU A 34 9.66 9.66 -5.05
N LEU A 35 9.45 8.53 -4.36
CA LEU A 35 9.51 8.43 -2.91
C LEU A 35 10.91 8.74 -2.36
N ILE A 36 11.95 8.14 -2.93
CA ILE A 36 13.35 8.37 -2.52
C ILE A 36 13.74 9.85 -2.71
N ASP A 37 13.40 10.44 -3.86
CA ASP A 37 13.77 11.82 -4.18
C ASP A 37 13.05 12.88 -3.33
N ASN A 38 11.90 12.53 -2.72
CA ASN A 38 11.03 13.48 -2.01
C ASN A 38 10.55 12.90 -0.67
N VAL A 39 11.42 12.14 0.00
CA VAL A 39 11.05 11.32 1.16
C VAL A 39 10.40 12.13 2.28
N GLU A 40 10.92 13.32 2.60
CA GLU A 40 10.37 14.18 3.66
C GLU A 40 8.92 14.61 3.38
N GLU A 41 8.58 14.89 2.11
CA GLU A 41 7.23 15.31 1.71
C GLU A 41 6.27 14.12 1.60
N LEU A 42 6.75 12.96 1.16
CA LEU A 42 5.91 11.83 0.80
C LEU A 42 5.79 10.76 1.87
N LEU A 43 6.74 10.65 2.79
CA LEU A 43 6.66 9.72 3.92
C LEU A 43 5.36 9.90 4.74
N PRO A 44 4.92 11.12 5.12
CA PRO A 44 3.66 11.29 5.84
C PRO A 44 2.42 10.98 4.99
N VAL A 45 2.55 10.89 3.66
CA VAL A 45 1.48 10.52 2.74
C VAL A 45 1.33 9.01 2.65
N VAL A 46 2.43 8.26 2.48
CA VAL A 46 2.40 6.79 2.29
C VAL A 46 2.53 6.01 3.60
N TYR A 47 2.89 6.67 4.70
CA TYR A 47 3.03 6.10 6.03
C TYR A 47 2.20 6.92 7.04
N THR A 48 2.61 6.94 8.31
CA THR A 48 1.91 7.67 9.36
C THR A 48 1.96 9.19 9.12
N PRO A 49 0.85 9.92 9.33
CA PRO A 49 -0.44 9.45 9.86
C PRO A 49 -1.41 8.93 8.79
N THR A 50 -1.24 9.27 7.51
CA THR A 50 -2.27 9.04 6.46
C THR A 50 -2.56 7.57 6.21
N VAL A 51 -1.59 6.66 6.37
CA VAL A 51 -1.83 5.22 6.26
C VAL A 51 -2.85 4.72 7.29
N GLY A 52 -2.91 5.34 8.48
CA GLY A 52 -3.91 5.00 9.50
C GLY A 52 -5.33 5.35 9.05
N GLU A 53 -5.51 6.54 8.47
CA GLU A 53 -6.80 6.94 7.85
C GLU A 53 -7.16 6.01 6.69
N ALA A 54 -6.16 5.65 5.86
CA ALA A 54 -6.36 4.71 4.76
C ALA A 54 -6.80 3.32 5.26
N CYS A 55 -6.24 2.83 6.36
CA CYS A 55 -6.68 1.58 7.00
C CYS A 55 -8.14 1.67 7.47
N GLN A 56 -8.53 2.76 8.13
CA GLN A 56 -9.91 2.98 8.60
C GLN A 56 -10.92 3.02 7.44
N LYS A 57 -10.52 3.57 6.29
CA LYS A 57 -11.37 3.74 5.10
C LYS A 57 -11.08 2.69 4.01
N TYR A 58 -10.30 1.65 4.29
CA TYR A 58 -9.74 0.79 3.25
C TYR A 58 -10.80 0.18 2.35
N GLY A 59 -11.92 -0.27 2.94
CA GLY A 59 -13.05 -0.84 2.18
C GLY A 59 -13.71 0.14 1.20
N SER A 60 -13.75 1.44 1.49
CA SER A 60 -14.38 2.45 0.62
C SER A 60 -13.43 2.99 -0.45
N ILE A 61 -12.13 2.95 -0.21
CA ILE A 61 -11.10 3.42 -1.16
C ILE A 61 -10.45 2.28 -1.96
N PHE A 62 -10.87 1.04 -1.72
CA PHE A 62 -10.30 -0.14 -2.37
C PHE A 62 -10.43 -0.07 -3.90
N LYS A 63 -9.34 -0.36 -4.61
CA LYS A 63 -9.30 -0.39 -6.08
C LYS A 63 -8.66 -1.65 -6.63
N ARG A 64 -7.42 -1.93 -6.21
CA ARG A 64 -6.63 -3.10 -6.62
C ARG A 64 -6.10 -3.80 -5.39
N PRO A 65 -6.13 -5.14 -5.33
CA PRO A 65 -5.56 -5.87 -4.22
C PRO A 65 -4.05 -5.71 -4.21
N GLN A 66 -3.50 -5.37 -3.04
CA GLN A 66 -2.07 -5.38 -2.78
C GLN A 66 -1.77 -6.38 -1.67
N GLY A 67 -0.74 -7.20 -1.86
CA GLY A 67 -0.40 -8.29 -0.95
C GLY A 67 -1.32 -9.49 -1.05
N LEU A 68 -1.24 -10.36 -0.04
CA LEU A 68 -1.95 -11.63 0.02
C LEU A 68 -2.84 -11.67 1.27
N PHE A 69 -4.07 -12.14 1.11
CA PHE A 69 -5.03 -12.28 2.20
C PHE A 69 -5.22 -13.75 2.55
N ILE A 70 -5.10 -14.09 3.83
CA ILE A 70 -5.30 -15.44 4.35
C ILE A 70 -6.25 -15.32 5.53
N SER A 71 -7.41 -15.99 5.47
CA SER A 71 -8.40 -15.98 6.55
C SER A 71 -8.42 -17.32 7.27
N LEU A 72 -9.21 -17.41 8.35
CA LEU A 72 -9.44 -18.67 9.06
C LEU A 72 -10.07 -19.76 8.17
N LYS A 73 -10.71 -19.40 7.05
CA LYS A 73 -11.32 -20.34 6.09
C LYS A 73 -10.28 -21.16 5.31
N GLU A 74 -9.04 -20.69 5.27
CA GLU A 74 -7.93 -21.35 4.60
C GLU A 74 -7.13 -22.26 5.56
N LYS A 75 -7.63 -22.51 6.78
CA LYS A 75 -7.03 -23.48 7.72
C LYS A 75 -6.83 -24.83 7.03
N GLY A 76 -5.60 -25.36 7.09
CA GLY A 76 -5.20 -26.59 6.42
C GLY A 76 -4.81 -26.45 4.94
N ARG A 77 -5.03 -25.27 4.32
CA ARG A 77 -4.76 -24.99 2.90
C ARG A 77 -3.89 -23.74 2.67
N ILE A 78 -3.25 -23.21 3.71
CA ILE A 78 -2.41 -22.00 3.64
C ILE A 78 -1.34 -22.10 2.55
N LEU A 79 -0.69 -23.26 2.41
CA LEU A 79 0.33 -23.48 1.38
C LEU A 79 -0.22 -23.33 -0.05
N GLU A 80 -1.47 -23.70 -0.29
CA GLU A 80 -2.12 -23.53 -1.60
C GLU A 80 -2.33 -22.05 -1.90
N VAL A 81 -2.72 -21.26 -0.90
CA VAL A 81 -2.89 -19.81 -1.03
C VAL A 81 -1.55 -19.13 -1.34
N LEU A 82 -0.47 -19.51 -0.63
CA LEU A 82 0.87 -18.97 -0.86
C LEU A 82 1.37 -19.26 -2.28
N LYS A 83 1.05 -20.44 -2.85
CA LYS A 83 1.44 -20.81 -4.22
C LYS A 83 0.81 -19.91 -5.29
N ASN A 84 -0.31 -19.25 -4.99
CA ASN A 84 -0.96 -18.31 -5.89
C ASN A 84 -0.18 -16.99 -6.04
N TRP A 85 0.76 -16.69 -5.15
CA TRP A 85 1.59 -15.49 -5.29
C TRP A 85 2.53 -15.63 -6.50
N PRO A 86 2.60 -14.61 -7.38
CA PRO A 86 3.34 -14.71 -8.64
C PRO A 86 4.86 -14.82 -8.41
N GLU A 87 5.39 -14.06 -7.45
CA GLU A 87 6.82 -14.05 -7.13
C GLU A 87 7.23 -15.28 -6.32
N LYS A 88 8.30 -15.96 -6.74
CA LYS A 88 8.72 -17.24 -6.13
C LYS A 88 9.84 -17.07 -5.10
N SER A 89 10.64 -16.03 -5.24
CA SER A 89 11.82 -15.79 -4.41
C SER A 89 11.53 -14.73 -3.35
N ILE A 90 10.68 -15.06 -2.38
CA ILE A 90 10.31 -14.16 -1.29
C ILE A 90 11.37 -14.19 -0.20
N GLN A 91 11.89 -13.01 0.16
CA GLN A 91 12.92 -12.86 1.20
C GLN A 91 12.40 -12.17 2.47
N VAL A 92 11.36 -11.34 2.34
CA VAL A 92 10.82 -10.54 3.43
C VAL A 92 9.29 -10.64 3.42
N ILE A 93 8.71 -10.92 4.58
CA ILE A 93 7.26 -10.92 4.81
C ILE A 93 6.97 -9.92 5.93
N VAL A 94 6.03 -9.01 5.67
CA VAL A 94 5.39 -8.18 6.69
C VAL A 94 3.96 -8.67 6.82
N VAL A 95 3.57 -9.09 8.01
CA VAL A 95 2.25 -9.70 8.28
C VAL A 95 1.58 -9.00 9.46
N THR A 96 0.26 -8.85 9.37
CA THR A 96 -0.58 -8.30 10.44
C THR A 96 -1.91 -9.07 10.45
N ASP A 97 -2.50 -9.23 11.64
CA ASP A 97 -3.88 -9.67 11.82
C ASP A 97 -4.87 -8.49 11.86
N GLY A 98 -4.35 -7.26 11.90
CA GLY A 98 -5.13 -6.03 11.95
C GLY A 98 -5.74 -5.71 13.31
N GLU A 99 -5.45 -6.47 14.38
CA GLU A 99 -6.10 -6.27 15.69
C GLU A 99 -5.70 -4.94 16.33
N ARG A 100 -4.45 -4.52 16.15
CA ARG A 100 -3.93 -3.25 16.64
C ARG A 100 -3.17 -2.49 15.57
N ILE A 101 -3.89 -1.66 14.82
CA ILE A 101 -3.29 -0.75 13.84
C ILE A 101 -2.92 0.57 14.53
N LEU A 102 -1.63 0.82 14.67
CA LEU A 102 -1.06 2.01 15.32
C LEU A 102 -1.47 2.14 16.81
N GLY A 103 -2.28 3.14 17.15
CA GLY A 103 -2.67 3.52 18.50
C GLY A 103 -4.12 3.23 18.78
#